data_AF-A0A8C9L5N8-F1
#
_entry.id   AF-A0A8C9L5N8-F1
#
_cell.length_a   1.000
_cell.length_b   1.000
_cell.length_c   1.000
_cell.angle_alpha   90.00
_cell.angle_beta   90.00
_cell.angle_gamma   90.00
#
_symmetry.space_group_name_H-M   'P 1'
#
loop_
_entity.id
_entity.type
_entity.pdbx_description
1 polymer ?
#
loop_
_entity_poly.entity_id
_entity_poly.type
_entity_poly.pdbx_seq_one_letter_code
_entity_poly.pdbx_strand_id
1 'polypeptide(L)'
;MRSPHPLQRALQVPLPLQPHGSACQREPRAAAMVTQCLLLLACVLVLAAPGLSVPAQTLNTFEKTFSNTSLKKNSWPKDCSEISAGSPSGVYVIQPSGLHPIVVYCEMNVTGGGWTVIQRNRRNTDITWAESWSTYKYGFGNVRSDYWLGTEYIHQIAKQKVYQVRFVIHDASDNVRFAEYNLFSLDNESQGYRLRLGSYAGTAGDAMDSDNPSNTHNNMKFSTQDRDQDTSRKNCASHSGGGWWFSSCYSVRLNFKGGMTWGSLCKGDCKSSLILIKPALYR
;
A
#
# COMPACT_ATOMS: atom_id res chain seq x y z
N MET A 1 -27.29 -37.97 50.85
CA MET A 1 -27.46 -36.49 50.87
C MET A 1 -27.54 -36.03 49.43
N ARG A 2 -28.73 -35.56 49.01
CA ARG A 2 -29.04 -35.11 47.65
C ARG A 2 -28.99 -33.58 47.59
N SER A 3 -28.48 -33.09 46.45
CA SER A 3 -28.66 -31.75 45.84
C SER A 3 -27.96 -30.55 46.48
N PRO A 4 -27.76 -29.42 45.74
CA PRO A 4 -28.09 -29.16 44.33
C PRO A 4 -26.96 -28.52 43.47
N HIS A 5 -27.20 -28.59 42.16
CA HIS A 5 -26.75 -27.67 41.10
C HIS A 5 -26.57 -26.20 41.51
N PRO A 6 -25.67 -25.50 40.79
CA PRO A 6 -25.96 -24.17 40.27
C PRO A 6 -26.26 -24.22 38.77
N LEU A 7 -27.36 -23.57 38.43
CA LEU A 7 -27.91 -23.34 37.11
C LEU A 7 -26.93 -22.60 36.19
N GLN A 8 -26.58 -23.18 35.05
CA GLN A 8 -26.18 -22.42 33.87
C GLN A 8 -27.44 -21.88 33.20
N ARG A 9 -27.70 -20.59 33.38
CA ARG A 9 -28.74 -19.85 32.64
C ARG A 9 -28.06 -19.04 31.53
N ALA A 10 -28.35 -19.47 30.31
CA ALA A 10 -28.54 -18.69 29.09
C ALA A 10 -27.70 -17.41 28.87
N LEU A 11 -26.74 -17.52 27.96
CA LEU A 11 -26.57 -16.52 26.91
C LEU A 11 -26.69 -17.26 25.57
N GLN A 12 -27.93 -17.33 25.07
CA GLN A 12 -28.22 -17.60 23.67
C GLN A 12 -27.52 -16.51 22.85
N VAL A 13 -26.48 -16.90 22.11
CA VAL A 13 -25.96 -16.08 21.03
C VAL A 13 -26.92 -16.28 19.84
N PRO A 14 -27.60 -15.24 19.37
CA PRO A 14 -28.38 -15.35 18.13
C PRO A 14 -27.42 -15.61 16.97
N LEU A 15 -27.69 -16.66 16.19
CA LEU A 15 -27.14 -16.81 14.85
C LEU A 15 -27.33 -15.48 14.09
N PRO A 16 -26.30 -14.96 13.40
CA PRO A 16 -26.56 -13.95 12.39
C PRO A 16 -27.36 -14.59 11.26
N LEU A 17 -28.60 -14.10 11.14
CA LEU A 17 -29.50 -14.32 10.03
C LEU A 17 -28.77 -14.19 8.70
N GLN A 18 -29.03 -15.13 7.80
CA GLN A 18 -28.69 -15.01 6.39
C GLN A 18 -29.20 -13.66 5.85
N PRO A 19 -28.39 -12.90 5.10
CA PRO A 19 -28.95 -11.92 4.19
C PRO A 19 -29.61 -12.68 3.03
N HIS A 20 -30.93 -12.62 3.01
CA HIS A 20 -31.75 -12.84 1.85
C HIS A 20 -31.16 -12.16 0.62
N GLY A 21 -31.28 -12.84 -0.52
CA GLY A 21 -30.79 -12.41 -1.81
C GLY A 21 -31.13 -10.94 -2.10
N SER A 22 -30.09 -10.13 -2.19
CA SER A 22 -30.13 -8.91 -2.97
C SER A 22 -29.74 -9.29 -4.38
N ALA A 23 -30.69 -9.10 -5.28
CA ALA A 23 -30.55 -9.27 -6.71
C ALA A 23 -29.19 -8.74 -7.19
N CYS A 24 -28.53 -9.54 -8.02
CA CYS A 24 -27.49 -9.07 -8.91
C CYS A 24 -28.13 -7.98 -9.78
N GLN A 25 -28.09 -6.72 -9.32
CA GLN A 25 -28.40 -5.58 -10.15
C GLN A 25 -27.33 -5.60 -11.23
N ARG A 26 -27.70 -6.15 -12.40
CA ARG A 26 -26.94 -6.02 -13.63
C ARG A 26 -26.58 -4.56 -13.75
N GLU A 27 -25.28 -4.27 -13.61
CA GLU A 27 -24.78 -2.92 -13.71
C GLU A 27 -25.28 -2.28 -15.01
N PRO A 28 -25.76 -1.03 -14.99
CA PRO A 28 -26.01 -0.26 -16.22
C PRO A 28 -24.71 -0.02 -17.03
N ARG A 29 -23.55 -0.44 -16.53
CA ARG A 29 -22.22 -0.24 -17.11
C ARG A 29 -21.95 -1.10 -18.35
N ALA A 30 -22.41 -2.35 -18.37
CA ALA A 30 -22.31 -3.18 -19.57
C ALA A 30 -23.20 -2.63 -20.69
N ALA A 31 -24.41 -2.16 -20.34
CA ALA A 31 -25.32 -1.52 -21.29
C ALA A 31 -24.70 -0.24 -21.87
N ALA A 32 -24.15 0.65 -21.03
CA ALA A 32 -23.50 1.88 -21.48
C ALA A 32 -22.30 1.63 -22.40
N MET A 33 -21.45 0.65 -22.08
CA MET A 33 -20.30 0.28 -22.92
C MET A 33 -20.74 -0.30 -24.27
N VAL A 34 -21.79 -1.13 -24.29
CA VAL A 34 -22.37 -1.72 -25.50
C VAL A 34 -23.02 -0.64 -26.37
N THR A 35 -23.74 0.32 -25.78
CA THR A 35 -24.35 1.44 -26.52
C THR A 35 -23.28 2.33 -27.16
N GLN A 36 -22.18 2.58 -26.46
CA GLN A 36 -21.05 3.36 -26.99
C GLN A 36 -20.29 2.64 -28.11
N CYS A 37 -20.14 1.32 -27.98
CA CYS A 37 -19.54 0.48 -29.02
C CYS A 37 -20.42 0.42 -30.28
N LEU A 38 -21.75 0.32 -30.11
CA LEU A 38 -22.72 0.37 -31.21
C LEU A 38 -22.74 1.72 -31.93
N LEU A 39 -22.60 2.84 -31.19
CA LEU A 39 -22.49 4.19 -31.77
C LEU A 39 -21.20 4.38 -32.57
N LEU A 40 -20.08 3.84 -32.09
CA LEU A 40 -18.81 3.84 -32.81
C LEU A 40 -18.86 2.98 -34.07
N LEU A 41 -19.43 1.77 -33.97
CA LEU A 41 -19.68 0.89 -35.12
C LEU A 41 -20.59 1.54 -36.16
N ALA A 42 -21.66 2.22 -35.73
CA ALA A 42 -22.55 2.96 -36.63
C ALA A 42 -21.83 4.14 -37.32
N CYS A 43 -20.96 4.88 -36.62
CA CYS A 43 -20.14 5.94 -37.22
C CYS A 43 -19.17 5.38 -38.27
N VAL A 44 -18.50 4.26 -37.99
CA VAL A 44 -17.57 3.62 -38.93
C VAL A 44 -18.31 3.09 -40.17
N LEU A 45 -19.51 2.53 -40.00
CA LEU A 45 -20.37 2.08 -41.11
C LEU A 45 -20.85 3.23 -42.00
N VAL A 46 -21.19 4.39 -41.41
CA VAL A 46 -21.59 5.60 -42.17
C VAL A 46 -20.42 6.20 -42.95
N LEU A 47 -19.19 6.12 -42.42
CA LEU A 47 -17.98 6.61 -43.08
C LEU A 47 -17.47 5.69 -44.21
N ALA A 48 -17.90 4.42 -44.23
CA ALA A 48 -17.46 3.42 -45.21
C ALA A 48 -18.37 3.28 -46.45
N ALA A 49 -19.52 3.97 -46.49
CA ALA A 49 -20.43 3.92 -47.62
C ALA A 49 -19.97 4.88 -48.75
N PRO A 50 -19.70 4.39 -49.97
CA PRO A 50 -19.33 5.26 -51.09
C PRO A 50 -20.52 6.14 -51.49
N GLY A 51 -20.33 7.47 -51.48
CA GLY A 51 -21.31 8.43 -52.02
C GLY A 51 -22.12 9.24 -51.00
N LEU A 52 -21.95 9.04 -49.68
CA LEU A 52 -22.49 9.95 -48.67
C LEU A 52 -21.42 10.95 -48.23
N SER A 53 -21.62 12.22 -48.55
CA SER A 53 -20.88 13.31 -47.90
C SER A 53 -21.58 13.67 -46.59
N VAL A 54 -20.88 13.53 -45.47
CA VAL A 54 -21.39 13.97 -44.17
C VAL A 54 -21.32 15.50 -44.13
N PRO A 55 -22.44 16.22 -43.90
CA PRO A 55 -22.41 17.67 -43.82
C PRO A 55 -21.49 18.13 -42.68
N ALA A 56 -20.66 19.16 -42.92
CA ALA A 56 -19.73 19.70 -41.91
C ALA A 56 -20.44 20.11 -40.60
N GLN A 57 -21.71 20.52 -40.69
CA GLN A 57 -22.55 20.84 -39.52
C GLN A 57 -22.83 19.61 -38.64
N THR A 58 -22.96 18.42 -39.22
CA THR A 58 -23.15 17.15 -38.51
C THR A 58 -21.86 16.74 -37.78
N LEU A 59 -20.69 16.88 -38.42
CA LEU A 59 -19.38 16.66 -37.77
C LEU A 59 -19.16 17.60 -36.58
N ASN A 60 -19.44 18.88 -36.76
CA ASN A 60 -19.32 19.88 -35.69
C ASN A 60 -20.29 19.64 -34.54
N THR A 61 -21.48 19.09 -34.83
CA THR A 61 -22.45 18.70 -33.81
C THR A 61 -21.99 17.45 -33.06
N PHE A 62 -21.36 16.50 -33.74
CA PHE A 62 -20.72 15.34 -33.10
C PHE A 62 -19.54 15.74 -32.20
N GLU A 63 -18.63 16.60 -32.66
CA GLU A 63 -17.54 17.13 -31.83
C GLU A 63 -18.04 17.91 -30.62
N LYS A 64 -19.08 18.74 -30.79
CA LYS A 64 -19.74 19.43 -29.67
C LYS A 64 -20.43 18.47 -28.72
N THR A 65 -21.05 17.40 -29.22
CA THR A 65 -21.74 16.40 -28.39
C THR A 65 -20.74 15.53 -27.63
N PHE A 66 -19.60 15.19 -28.24
CA PHE A 66 -18.49 14.47 -27.60
C PHE A 66 -17.70 15.36 -26.61
N SER A 67 -17.61 16.67 -26.88
CA SER A 67 -17.02 17.64 -25.95
C SER A 67 -17.94 17.97 -24.77
N ASN A 68 -19.26 17.94 -24.97
CA ASN A 68 -20.27 18.22 -23.93
C ASN A 68 -20.64 16.99 -23.10
N THR A 69 -20.34 15.78 -23.57
CA THR A 69 -20.18 14.64 -22.68
C THR A 69 -18.79 14.72 -22.10
N SER A 70 -18.64 15.45 -20.99
CA SER A 70 -17.56 15.18 -20.07
C SER A 70 -17.70 13.71 -19.65
N LEU A 71 -17.08 12.81 -20.39
CA LEU A 71 -16.61 11.56 -19.83
C LEU A 71 -15.76 12.03 -18.66
N LYS A 72 -16.34 12.05 -17.46
CA LYS A 72 -15.54 12.10 -16.24
C LYS A 72 -14.56 10.97 -16.44
N LYS A 73 -13.34 11.30 -16.81
CA LYS A 73 -12.28 10.32 -16.99
C LYS A 73 -12.19 9.70 -15.60
N ASN A 74 -12.73 8.50 -15.44
CA ASN A 74 -12.71 7.78 -14.18
C ASN A 74 -11.26 7.39 -13.95
N SER A 75 -10.46 8.36 -13.51
CA SER A 75 -9.08 8.15 -13.11
C SER A 75 -9.10 7.43 -11.79
N TRP A 76 -8.38 6.33 -11.70
CA TRP A 76 -8.10 5.68 -10.42
C TRP A 76 -7.45 6.70 -9.47
N PRO A 77 -7.74 6.63 -8.15
CA PRO A 77 -7.06 7.46 -7.17
C PRO A 77 -5.54 7.22 -7.25
N LYS A 78 -4.73 8.26 -7.07
CA LYS A 78 -3.25 8.15 -7.17
C LYS A 78 -2.62 7.41 -6.00
N ASP A 79 -3.28 7.45 -4.86
CA ASP A 79 -2.95 6.75 -3.62
C ASP A 79 -4.21 6.66 -2.74
N CYS A 80 -4.09 6.07 -1.56
CA CYS A 80 -5.25 5.85 -0.69
C CYS A 80 -5.85 7.16 -0.12
N SER A 81 -5.13 8.28 -0.15
CA SER A 81 -5.62 9.57 0.37
C SER A 81 -6.66 10.23 -0.53
N GLU A 82 -6.75 9.81 -1.79
CA GLU A 82 -7.78 10.28 -2.75
C GLU A 82 -9.06 9.43 -2.70
N ILE A 83 -9.11 8.40 -1.85
CA ILE A 83 -10.33 7.61 -1.61
C ILE A 83 -11.26 8.38 -0.69
N SER A 84 -12.55 8.37 -1.01
CA SER A 84 -13.60 9.07 -0.26
C SER A 84 -13.56 8.74 1.23
N ALA A 85 -13.58 9.77 2.07
CA ALA A 85 -13.72 9.63 3.51
C ALA A 85 -14.95 8.78 3.88
N GLY A 86 -14.81 7.92 4.89
CA GLY A 86 -15.84 6.97 5.30
C GLY A 86 -15.89 5.66 4.49
N SER A 87 -15.06 5.52 3.45
CA SER A 87 -14.86 4.23 2.77
C SER A 87 -14.16 3.24 3.72
N PRO A 88 -14.45 1.93 3.67
CA PRO A 88 -13.87 0.96 4.60
C PRO A 88 -12.39 0.67 4.30
N SER A 89 -11.60 0.32 5.31
CA SER A 89 -10.26 -0.24 5.08
C SER A 89 -10.35 -1.51 4.23
N GLY A 90 -9.44 -1.70 3.28
CA GLY A 90 -9.54 -2.81 2.35
C GLY A 90 -8.58 -2.74 1.18
N VAL A 91 -8.82 -3.60 0.19
CA VAL A 91 -8.02 -3.67 -1.03
C VAL A 91 -8.62 -2.75 -2.09
N TYR A 92 -7.79 -1.87 -2.64
CA TYR A 92 -8.18 -0.89 -3.65
C TYR A 92 -7.22 -0.94 -4.84
N VAL A 93 -7.70 -0.46 -5.99
CA VAL A 93 -6.87 -0.17 -7.15
C VAL A 93 -6.53 1.31 -7.14
N ILE A 94 -5.24 1.62 -7.20
CA ILE A 94 -4.72 2.98 -7.35
C ILE A 94 -3.91 3.08 -8.64
N GLN A 95 -3.74 4.28 -9.17
CA GLN A 95 -2.85 4.54 -10.30
C GLN A 95 -1.93 5.72 -10.00
N PRO A 96 -0.77 5.46 -9.37
CA PRO A 96 0.25 6.48 -9.18
C PRO A 96 0.71 7.07 -10.51
N SER A 97 1.15 8.31 -10.47
CA SER A 97 1.59 9.05 -11.66
C SER A 97 2.80 8.35 -12.31
N GLY A 98 2.66 7.97 -13.58
CA GLY A 98 3.72 7.26 -14.33
C GLY A 98 3.71 5.74 -14.14
N LEU A 99 2.75 5.19 -13.41
CA LEU A 99 2.55 3.74 -13.27
C LEU A 99 1.26 3.26 -13.94
N HIS A 100 1.25 1.96 -14.24
CA HIS A 100 0.00 1.25 -14.48
C HIS A 100 -0.82 1.14 -13.17
N PRO A 101 -2.13 0.87 -13.24
CA PRO A 101 -2.90 0.60 -12.03
C PRO A 101 -2.31 -0.56 -11.22
N ILE A 102 -2.21 -0.39 -9.91
CA ILE A 102 -1.68 -1.38 -8.96
C ILE A 102 -2.68 -1.61 -7.83
N VAL A 103 -2.59 -2.77 -7.19
CA VAL A 103 -3.44 -3.17 -6.07
C VAL A 103 -2.72 -2.90 -4.75
N VAL A 104 -3.37 -2.18 -3.84
CA VAL A 104 -2.84 -1.83 -2.52
C VAL A 104 -3.86 -2.10 -1.42
N TYR A 105 -3.40 -2.20 -0.17
CA TYR A 105 -4.26 -2.12 0.98
C TYR A 105 -4.34 -0.66 1.45
N CYS A 106 -5.55 -0.13 1.52
CA CYS A 106 -5.82 1.19 2.08
C CYS A 106 -6.38 1.06 3.48
N GLU A 107 -5.70 1.70 4.42
CA GLU A 107 -6.16 1.85 5.79
C GLU A 107 -6.92 3.17 5.93
N MET A 108 -8.24 3.07 6.10
CA MET A 108 -9.17 4.20 6.07
C MET A 108 -9.74 4.56 7.44
N ASN A 109 -9.54 3.72 8.46
CA ASN A 109 -10.20 3.87 9.75
C ASN A 109 -9.33 4.54 10.81
N VAL A 110 -8.01 4.29 10.80
CA VAL A 110 -7.11 4.84 11.83
C VAL A 110 -6.48 6.17 11.38
N THR A 111 -6.24 7.06 12.35
CA THR A 111 -5.42 8.28 12.15
C THR A 111 -5.88 9.14 10.95
N GLY A 112 -7.19 9.34 10.81
CA GLY A 112 -7.77 10.14 9.72
C GLY A 112 -7.78 9.47 8.34
N GLY A 113 -7.50 8.15 8.27
CA GLY A 113 -7.64 7.33 7.07
C GLY A 113 -6.74 7.73 5.90
N GLY A 114 -6.93 7.10 4.74
CA GLY A 114 -6.22 7.44 3.52
C GLY A 114 -4.75 7.01 3.51
N TRP A 115 -4.39 6.00 4.30
CA TRP A 115 -3.04 5.47 4.39
C TRP A 115 -2.84 4.32 3.41
N THR A 116 -1.79 4.40 2.59
CA THR A 116 -1.35 3.29 1.74
C THR A 116 -0.40 2.41 2.53
N VAL A 117 -0.77 1.15 2.75
CA VAL A 117 0.12 0.17 3.40
C VAL A 117 1.17 -0.28 2.38
N ILE A 118 2.44 -0.18 2.74
CA ILE A 118 3.57 -0.57 1.89
C ILE A 118 4.28 -1.82 2.37
N GLN A 119 4.11 -2.17 3.65
CA GLN A 119 4.61 -3.38 4.25
C GLN A 119 3.65 -3.83 5.35
N ARG A 120 3.41 -5.13 5.43
CA ARG A 120 2.81 -5.78 6.60
C ARG A 120 3.60 -7.05 6.89
N ASN A 121 3.97 -7.24 8.15
CA ASN A 121 4.64 -8.47 8.59
C ASN A 121 4.13 -8.92 9.96
N ARG A 122 3.89 -10.23 10.11
CA ARG A 122 3.57 -10.89 11.37
C ARG A 122 4.67 -11.89 11.70
N ARG A 123 4.94 -12.08 12.99
CA ARG A 123 5.98 -12.99 13.49
C ARG A 123 5.84 -14.42 12.94
N ASN A 124 4.62 -14.88 12.75
CA ASN A 124 4.28 -16.19 12.20
C ASN A 124 4.02 -16.17 10.67
N THR A 125 4.63 -15.23 9.94
CA THR A 125 4.50 -15.17 8.49
C THR A 125 5.09 -16.41 7.80
N ASP A 126 4.53 -16.77 6.65
CA ASP A 126 5.11 -17.79 5.77
C ASP A 126 6.24 -17.22 4.90
N ILE A 127 6.25 -15.90 4.70
CA ILE A 127 7.24 -15.18 3.89
C ILE A 127 8.62 -15.28 4.54
N THR A 128 9.62 -15.68 3.75
CA THR A 128 11.00 -15.82 4.24
C THR A 128 11.67 -14.47 4.47
N TRP A 129 11.24 -13.44 3.73
CA TRP A 129 11.84 -12.10 3.60
C TRP A 129 13.26 -12.10 3.00
N ALA A 130 13.93 -13.25 2.96
CA ALA A 130 15.18 -13.47 2.28
C ALA A 130 14.96 -13.59 0.75
N GLU A 131 14.55 -12.48 0.14
CA GLU A 131 14.27 -12.36 -1.30
C GLU A 131 15.38 -11.59 -2.04
N SER A 132 15.41 -11.72 -3.37
CA SER A 132 16.35 -11.04 -4.26
C SER A 132 16.02 -9.56 -4.45
N TRP A 133 16.96 -8.81 -5.03
CA TRP A 133 16.75 -7.41 -5.43
C TRP A 133 15.53 -7.24 -6.33
N SER A 134 15.41 -8.10 -7.35
CA SER A 134 14.30 -8.04 -8.31
C SER A 134 12.95 -8.30 -7.65
N THR A 135 12.88 -9.26 -6.73
CA THR A 135 11.66 -9.57 -5.98
C THR A 135 11.29 -8.41 -5.03
N TYR A 136 12.25 -7.82 -4.32
CA TYR A 136 12.00 -6.61 -3.52
C TYR A 136 11.56 -5.41 -4.36
N LYS A 137 12.14 -5.24 -5.55
CA LYS A 137 11.81 -4.14 -6.46
C LYS A 137 10.33 -4.17 -6.87
N TYR A 138 9.81 -5.34 -7.23
CA TYR A 138 8.45 -5.50 -7.76
C TYR A 138 7.43 -6.06 -6.77
N GLY A 139 7.84 -6.32 -5.52
CA GLY A 139 6.94 -6.72 -4.45
C GLY A 139 6.65 -8.22 -4.40
N PHE A 140 6.19 -8.67 -3.25
CA PHE A 140 5.88 -10.07 -2.97
C PHE A 140 4.94 -10.20 -1.77
N GLY A 141 4.36 -11.40 -1.60
CA GLY A 141 3.39 -11.69 -0.56
C GLY A 141 1.95 -11.44 -1.00
N ASN A 142 1.06 -11.19 -0.04
CA ASN A 142 -0.36 -10.99 -0.27
C ASN A 142 -0.84 -9.70 0.39
N VAL A 143 -1.37 -8.79 -0.42
CA VAL A 143 -1.87 -7.47 0.00
C VAL A 143 -2.92 -7.53 1.13
N ARG A 144 -3.63 -8.66 1.28
CA ARG A 144 -4.59 -8.88 2.37
C ARG A 144 -3.94 -9.38 3.67
N SER A 145 -2.72 -9.90 3.62
CA SER A 145 -1.96 -10.40 4.77
C SER A 145 -0.56 -9.80 4.80
N ASP A 146 0.49 -10.61 4.88
CA ASP A 146 1.89 -10.17 4.94
C ASP A 146 2.41 -9.91 3.52
N TYR A 147 3.07 -8.78 3.31
CA TYR A 147 3.60 -8.42 1.99
C TYR A 147 4.60 -7.26 2.05
N TRP A 148 5.36 -7.14 0.96
CA TRP A 148 6.11 -5.95 0.58
C TRP A 148 5.53 -5.41 -0.73
N LEU A 149 5.14 -4.14 -0.77
CA LEU A 149 4.49 -3.57 -1.95
C LEU A 149 5.39 -3.63 -3.19
N GLY A 150 6.69 -3.40 -3.02
CA GLY A 150 7.66 -3.28 -4.10
C GLY A 150 8.36 -1.93 -4.03
N THR A 151 9.68 -1.94 -3.94
CA THR A 151 10.49 -0.73 -3.71
C THR A 151 10.36 0.29 -4.84
N GLU A 152 10.22 -0.16 -6.09
CA GLU A 152 9.95 0.74 -7.22
C GLU A 152 8.58 1.41 -7.07
N TYR A 153 7.53 0.65 -6.74
CA TYR A 153 6.20 1.23 -6.55
C TYR A 153 6.16 2.21 -5.38
N ILE A 154 6.86 1.90 -4.28
CA ILE A 154 6.98 2.81 -3.13
C ILE A 154 7.68 4.11 -3.55
N HIS A 155 8.79 4.04 -4.29
CA HIS A 155 9.46 5.22 -4.84
C HIS A 155 8.52 6.06 -5.72
N GLN A 156 7.80 5.41 -6.63
CA GLN A 156 6.87 6.06 -7.56
C GLN A 156 5.68 6.71 -6.86
N ILE A 157 5.19 6.13 -5.75
CA ILE A 157 4.16 6.76 -4.92
C ILE A 157 4.75 7.96 -4.17
N ALA A 158 5.88 7.75 -3.46
CA ALA A 158 6.47 8.76 -2.59
C ALA A 158 7.05 9.98 -3.33
N LYS A 159 7.31 9.88 -4.64
CA LYS A 159 7.75 11.02 -5.46
C LYS A 159 6.62 11.95 -5.92
N GLN A 160 5.35 11.59 -5.72
CA GLN A 160 4.23 12.35 -6.26
C GLN A 160 3.98 13.68 -5.51
N LYS A 161 4.27 13.69 -4.21
CA LYS A 161 4.05 14.79 -3.25
C LYS A 161 5.08 14.61 -2.12
N VAL A 162 5.05 15.48 -1.10
CA VAL A 162 5.72 15.15 0.15
C VAL A 162 4.86 14.13 0.92
N TYR A 163 5.42 12.96 1.19
CA TYR A 163 4.78 11.93 1.99
C TYR A 163 5.35 11.92 3.40
N GLN A 164 4.53 11.46 4.33
CA GLN A 164 4.93 11.02 5.66
C GLN A 164 4.84 9.48 5.72
N VAL A 165 5.60 8.89 6.62
CA VAL A 165 5.56 7.45 6.90
C VAL A 165 5.23 7.20 8.36
N ARG A 166 4.40 6.19 8.62
CA ARG A 166 4.09 5.68 9.94
C ARG A 166 4.51 4.22 10.02
N PHE A 167 5.40 3.91 10.95
CA PHE A 167 5.71 2.56 11.39
C PHE A 167 4.83 2.25 12.59
N VAL A 168 4.06 1.17 12.52
CA VAL A 168 3.26 0.65 13.64
C VAL A 168 3.86 -0.68 14.06
N ILE A 169 4.20 -0.79 15.35
CA ILE A 169 4.92 -1.92 15.92
C ILE A 169 4.07 -2.52 17.04
N HIS A 170 3.82 -3.82 16.98
CA HIS A 170 3.27 -4.58 18.11
C HIS A 170 4.44 -5.24 18.84
N ASP A 171 4.70 -4.80 20.07
CA ASP A 171 5.79 -5.32 20.89
C ASP A 171 5.46 -6.71 21.48
N ALA A 172 6.43 -7.29 22.19
CA ALA A 172 6.27 -8.61 22.81
C ALA A 172 5.17 -8.65 23.88
N SER A 173 4.84 -7.50 24.49
CA SER A 173 3.82 -7.32 25.53
C SER A 173 2.45 -6.95 24.98
N ASP A 174 2.21 -7.12 23.68
CA ASP A 174 0.96 -6.77 22.98
C ASP A 174 0.62 -5.27 22.98
N ASN A 175 1.59 -4.40 23.30
CA ASN A 175 1.35 -2.98 23.14
C ASN A 175 1.62 -2.54 21.70
N VAL A 176 0.76 -1.64 21.23
CA VAL A 176 0.97 -0.94 19.97
C VAL A 176 1.77 0.33 20.22
N ARG A 177 2.88 0.49 19.49
CA ARG A 177 3.71 1.70 19.45
C ARG A 177 3.82 2.17 18.01
N PHE A 178 4.19 3.44 17.84
CA PHE A 178 4.41 3.96 16.50
C PHE A 178 5.60 4.92 16.43
N ALA A 179 6.16 5.02 15.24
CA ALA A 179 7.11 6.05 14.85
C ALA A 179 6.62 6.68 13.55
N GLU A 180 6.50 8.00 13.53
CA GLU A 180 6.14 8.78 12.37
C GLU A 180 7.27 9.71 11.97
N TYR A 181 7.46 9.87 10.67
CA TYR A 181 8.37 10.85 10.11
C TYR A 181 7.60 11.72 9.13
N ASN A 182 7.69 13.04 9.30
CA ASN A 182 6.92 14.01 8.52
C ASN A 182 7.39 14.16 7.06
N LEU A 183 8.52 13.54 6.71
CA LEU A 183 9.03 13.37 5.36
C LEU A 183 9.42 11.90 5.17
N PHE A 184 9.03 11.34 4.04
CA PHE A 184 9.40 10.03 3.55
C PHE A 184 9.58 10.10 2.04
N SER A 185 10.77 9.75 1.56
CA SER A 185 11.02 9.56 0.14
C SER A 185 12.09 8.50 -0.09
N LEU A 186 12.04 7.86 -1.26
CA LEU A 186 13.11 7.01 -1.76
C LEU A 186 13.74 7.68 -2.98
N ASP A 187 15.07 7.71 -3.06
CA ASP A 187 15.76 8.03 -4.31
C ASP A 187 15.43 6.94 -5.37
N ASN A 188 15.77 7.16 -6.64
CA ASN A 188 15.52 6.17 -7.69
C ASN A 188 16.48 4.94 -7.61
N GLU A 189 16.25 3.94 -8.46
CA GLU A 189 17.07 2.72 -8.50
C GLU A 189 18.57 2.97 -8.72
N SER A 190 18.94 3.94 -9.56
CA SER A 190 20.34 4.28 -9.84
C SER A 190 21.08 4.77 -8.60
N GLN A 191 20.35 5.34 -7.64
CA GLN A 191 20.85 5.77 -6.35
C GLN A 191 20.66 4.70 -5.25
N GLY A 192 20.12 3.52 -5.60
CA GLY A 192 19.93 2.39 -4.70
C GLY A 192 18.70 2.51 -3.80
N TYR A 193 17.64 3.20 -4.23
CA TYR A 193 16.44 3.43 -3.42
C TYR A 193 16.73 4.00 -2.03
N ARG A 194 17.67 4.94 -1.96
CA ARG A 194 18.12 5.53 -0.70
C ARG A 194 16.95 6.13 0.07
N LEU A 195 16.81 5.77 1.35
CA LEU A 195 15.78 6.28 2.24
C LEU A 195 16.08 7.71 2.68
N ARG A 196 15.07 8.58 2.72
CA ARG A 196 15.12 9.88 3.38
C ARG A 196 13.96 10.01 4.35
N LEU A 197 14.28 10.38 5.57
CA LEU A 197 13.31 10.64 6.63
C LEU A 197 13.44 12.09 7.12
N GLY A 198 12.31 12.64 7.55
CA GLY A 198 12.23 13.95 8.22
C GLY A 198 12.26 13.84 9.73
N SER A 199 11.63 14.80 10.40
CA SER A 199 11.56 14.83 11.86
C SER A 199 10.68 13.70 12.40
N TYR A 200 11.18 13.04 13.44
CA TYR A 200 10.50 11.98 14.17
C TYR A 200 9.43 12.51 15.12
N ALA A 201 8.35 11.75 15.25
CA ALA A 201 7.41 11.80 16.38
C ALA A 201 6.87 10.40 16.68
N GLY A 202 6.58 10.09 17.94
CA GLY A 202 5.89 8.84 18.29
C GLY A 202 6.27 8.27 19.64
N THR A 203 5.88 7.02 19.85
CA THR A 203 6.04 6.29 21.13
C THR A 203 6.95 5.07 21.02
N ALA A 204 7.40 4.71 19.81
CA ALA A 204 8.28 3.56 19.58
C ALA A 204 9.78 3.87 19.79
N GLY A 205 10.14 5.13 20.04
CA GLY A 205 11.51 5.62 19.94
C GLY A 205 11.97 5.81 18.48
N ASP A 206 12.88 6.75 18.26
CA ASP A 206 13.52 6.95 16.95
C ASP A 206 14.63 5.91 16.76
N ALA A 207 14.28 4.81 16.10
CA ALA A 207 15.24 3.78 15.75
C ALA A 207 15.74 3.92 14.30
N MET A 208 15.09 4.71 13.44
CA MET A 208 15.48 4.79 12.02
C MET A 208 16.55 5.86 11.77
N ASP A 209 16.61 6.92 12.58
CA ASP A 209 17.58 7.99 12.44
C ASP A 209 18.46 8.11 13.69
N SER A 210 19.27 7.06 13.93
CA SER A 210 20.17 7.00 15.09
C SER A 210 21.41 7.88 14.87
N ASP A 211 21.86 8.55 15.94
CA ASP A 211 23.15 9.25 15.98
C ASP A 211 24.36 8.30 15.79
N ASN A 212 24.18 7.00 15.97
CA ASN A 212 25.21 6.01 15.67
C ASN A 212 25.15 5.64 14.17
N PRO A 213 26.19 5.98 13.37
CA PRO A 213 26.19 5.74 11.93
C PRO A 213 26.15 4.25 11.57
N SER A 214 26.55 3.35 12.48
CA SER A 214 26.47 1.89 12.25
C SER A 214 25.07 1.32 12.45
N ASN A 215 24.14 2.09 13.02
CA ASN A 215 22.78 1.66 13.31
C ASN A 215 21.71 2.52 12.63
N THR A 216 22.08 3.63 11.99
CA THR A 216 21.12 4.48 11.29
C THR A 216 20.59 3.80 10.03
N HIS A 217 19.36 4.14 9.65
CA HIS A 217 18.70 3.69 8.43
C HIS A 217 18.39 4.88 7.51
N ASN A 218 18.24 6.09 8.07
CA ASN A 218 18.12 7.31 7.30
C ASN A 218 19.35 7.50 6.41
N ASN A 219 19.14 7.96 5.17
CA ASN A 219 20.17 8.18 4.16
C ASN A 219 20.92 6.91 3.68
N MET A 220 20.54 5.72 4.14
CA MET A 220 21.11 4.44 3.69
C MET A 220 20.46 3.96 2.39
N LYS A 221 21.22 3.23 1.58
CA LYS A 221 20.72 2.57 0.37
C LYS A 221 20.03 1.25 0.74
N PHE A 222 19.10 0.81 -0.09
CA PHE A 222 18.47 -0.49 0.11
C PHE A 222 19.46 -1.59 -0.28
N SER A 223 19.55 -2.64 0.54
CA SER A 223 20.38 -3.81 0.29
C SER A 223 19.54 -5.08 0.33
N THR A 224 19.88 -6.04 -0.51
CA THR A 224 19.36 -7.42 -0.51
C THR A 224 20.53 -8.40 -0.52
N GLN A 225 20.24 -9.68 -0.33
CA GLN A 225 21.27 -10.72 -0.24
C GLN A 225 22.17 -10.78 -1.49
N ASP A 226 21.59 -10.49 -2.66
CA ASP A 226 22.23 -10.48 -3.97
C ASP A 226 22.69 -9.08 -4.43
N ARG A 227 22.44 -8.03 -3.63
CA ARG A 227 22.87 -6.66 -3.92
C ARG A 227 23.23 -5.92 -2.63
N ASP A 228 24.50 -6.00 -2.28
CA ASP A 228 25.07 -5.33 -1.13
C ASP A 228 25.32 -3.84 -1.43
N GLN A 229 24.64 -2.97 -0.69
CA GLN A 229 24.78 -1.52 -0.74
C GLN A 229 24.89 -0.90 0.66
N ASP A 230 25.17 -1.73 1.68
CA ASP A 230 25.29 -1.28 3.05
C ASP A 230 26.69 -0.72 3.34
N THR A 231 26.92 -0.28 4.57
CA THR A 231 28.20 0.36 4.98
C THR A 231 29.12 -0.59 5.73
N SER A 232 28.69 -1.84 5.94
CA SER A 232 29.45 -2.86 6.63
C SER A 232 30.50 -3.49 5.70
N ARG A 233 31.50 -4.15 6.28
CA ARG A 233 32.45 -4.99 5.52
C ARG A 233 31.87 -6.34 5.11
N LYS A 234 30.70 -6.68 5.65
CA LYS A 234 29.93 -7.90 5.40
C LYS A 234 28.56 -7.49 4.86
N ASN A 235 27.97 -8.33 4.01
CA ASN A 235 26.60 -8.13 3.54
C ASN A 235 25.59 -8.34 4.69
N CYS A 236 25.04 -7.23 5.19
CA CYS A 236 24.08 -7.23 6.28
C CYS A 236 22.77 -7.91 5.89
N ALA A 237 22.31 -7.77 4.65
CA ALA A 237 21.08 -8.41 4.18
C ALA A 237 21.21 -9.95 4.14
N SER A 238 22.38 -10.46 3.71
CA SER A 238 22.69 -11.89 3.74
C SER A 238 22.78 -12.43 5.17
N HIS A 239 23.47 -11.73 6.06
CA HIS A 239 23.68 -12.20 7.44
C HIS A 239 22.44 -12.04 8.33
N SER A 240 21.73 -10.92 8.20
CA SER A 240 20.63 -10.54 9.08
C SER A 240 19.28 -11.05 8.59
N GLY A 241 19.19 -11.44 7.32
CA GLY A 241 17.96 -11.75 6.60
C GLY A 241 17.16 -10.49 6.26
N GLY A 242 16.40 -10.57 5.18
CA GLY A 242 15.58 -9.45 4.72
C GLY A 242 16.30 -8.49 3.78
N GLY A 243 15.52 -7.76 2.99
CA GLY A 243 15.95 -6.56 2.31
C GLY A 243 15.60 -5.35 3.17
N TRP A 244 16.56 -4.44 3.36
CA TRP A 244 16.39 -3.25 4.20
C TRP A 244 17.40 -2.16 3.85
N TRP A 245 17.18 -0.96 4.39
CA TRP A 245 18.14 0.14 4.36
C TRP A 245 19.22 -0.05 5.42
N PHE A 246 20.05 -1.08 5.29
CA PHE A 246 21.07 -1.42 6.28
C PHE A 246 22.23 -0.40 6.30
N SER A 247 22.77 -0.16 7.50
CA SER A 247 24.06 0.51 7.71
C SER A 247 25.14 -0.51 8.07
N SER A 248 25.42 -0.76 9.36
CA SER A 248 26.43 -1.75 9.79
C SER A 248 26.09 -2.40 11.15
N CYS A 249 24.97 -3.10 11.32
CA CYS A 249 24.00 -3.45 10.29
C CYS A 249 22.65 -2.76 10.50
N TYR A 250 22.07 -2.86 11.70
CA TYR A 250 20.72 -2.37 11.95
C TYR A 250 20.44 -2.08 13.42
N SER A 251 19.61 -1.08 13.66
CA SER A 251 18.76 -0.95 14.85
C SER A 251 17.33 -1.47 14.59
N VAL A 252 16.90 -1.53 13.33
CA VAL A 252 15.55 -1.93 12.90
C VAL A 252 15.64 -3.08 11.90
N ARG A 253 14.88 -4.15 12.17
CA ARG A 253 14.77 -5.33 11.29
C ARG A 253 13.33 -5.81 11.25
N LEU A 254 12.53 -5.21 10.36
CA LEU A 254 11.11 -5.50 10.19
C LEU A 254 10.80 -6.52 9.09
N ASN A 255 11.65 -6.59 8.06
CA ASN A 255 11.53 -7.56 6.97
C ASN A 255 12.24 -8.87 7.36
N PHE A 256 11.70 -9.57 8.35
CA PHE A 256 12.31 -10.78 8.90
C PHE A 256 11.25 -11.79 9.32
N LYS A 257 11.53 -13.08 9.10
CA LYS A 257 10.67 -14.16 9.56
C LYS A 257 10.96 -14.48 11.02
N GLY A 258 9.93 -14.41 11.87
CA GLY A 258 10.08 -14.57 13.31
C GLY A 258 10.03 -13.23 14.04
N GLY A 259 10.75 -13.13 15.16
CA GLY A 259 10.70 -11.93 15.98
C GLY A 259 11.48 -10.78 15.36
N MET A 260 10.79 -9.66 15.12
CA MET A 260 11.36 -8.45 14.53
C MET A 260 12.11 -7.62 15.59
N THR A 261 12.92 -6.68 15.13
CA THR A 261 13.68 -5.75 15.99
C THR A 261 13.30 -4.32 15.69
N TRP A 262 13.11 -3.51 16.73
CA TRP A 262 12.94 -2.06 16.66
C TRP A 262 13.69 -1.40 17.82
N GLY A 263 14.90 -0.91 17.56
CA GLY A 263 15.74 -0.19 18.51
C GLY A 263 15.81 -0.88 19.89
N SER A 264 15.45 -0.13 20.94
CA SER A 264 15.33 -0.66 22.30
C SER A 264 13.94 -1.19 22.65
N LEU A 265 12.92 -0.97 21.80
CA LEU A 265 11.54 -1.35 22.07
C LEU A 265 11.37 -2.88 22.09
N CYS A 266 11.96 -3.56 21.12
CA CYS A 266 11.92 -5.01 21.00
C CYS A 266 13.19 -5.51 20.30
N LYS A 267 13.74 -6.63 20.76
CA LYS A 267 15.03 -7.19 20.32
C LYS A 267 14.84 -8.62 19.85
N GLY A 268 14.33 -8.77 18.63
CA GLY A 268 14.09 -10.08 18.03
C GLY A 268 12.84 -10.77 18.57
N ASP A 269 11.88 -10.01 19.09
CA ASP A 269 10.66 -10.51 19.73
C ASP A 269 9.39 -9.73 19.39
N CYS A 270 9.47 -8.67 18.57
CA CYS A 270 8.29 -7.97 18.06
C CYS A 270 7.33 -8.94 17.33
N LYS A 271 6.03 -8.76 17.56
CA LYS A 271 4.96 -9.65 17.09
C LYS A 271 4.47 -9.29 15.68
N SER A 272 4.38 -8.02 15.35
CA SER A 272 4.03 -7.57 14.00
C SER A 272 4.56 -6.16 13.72
N SER A 273 4.65 -5.84 12.44
CA SER A 273 4.89 -4.49 11.93
C SER A 273 3.97 -4.16 10.77
N LEU A 274 3.69 -2.86 10.63
CA LEU A 274 2.96 -2.28 9.52
C LEU A 274 3.66 -0.97 9.15
N ILE A 275 3.94 -0.77 7.88
CA ILE A 275 4.49 0.49 7.36
C ILE A 275 3.45 1.11 6.44
N LEU A 276 3.05 2.33 6.74
CA LEU A 276 2.06 3.07 5.98
C LEU A 276 2.63 4.40 5.51
N ILE A 277 2.23 4.84 4.32
CA ILE A 277 2.55 6.17 3.80
C ILE A 277 1.28 6.91 3.41
N LYS A 278 1.32 8.23 3.55
CA LYS A 278 0.25 9.15 3.15
C LYS A 278 0.88 10.50 2.80
N PRO A 279 0.29 11.31 1.90
CA PRO A 279 0.74 12.68 1.72
C PRO A 279 0.76 13.44 3.07
N ALA A 280 1.84 14.17 3.32
CA ALA A 280 1.94 15.03 4.49
C ALA A 280 0.94 16.19 4.34
N LEU A 281 0.23 16.51 5.42
CA LEU A 281 -0.57 17.72 5.48
C LEU A 281 0.38 18.86 5.83
N TYR A 282 0.60 19.80 4.92
CA TYR A 282 1.21 21.07 5.27
C TYR A 282 0.25 21.80 6.22
N ARG A 283 0.66 21.99 7.47
CA ARG A 283 0.06 22.93 8.41
C ARG A 283 0.87 24.20 8.41
#